data_AF-A0A6N2Z2J1-F1
#
_entry.id   AF-A0A6N2Z2J1-F1
#
_cell.length_a   1.000
_cell.length_b   1.000
_cell.length_c   1.000
_cell.angle_alpha   90.00
_cell.angle_beta   90.00
_cell.angle_gamma   90.00
#
_symmetry.space_group_name_H-M   'P 1'
#
loop_
_entity.id
_entity.type
_entity.pdbx_description
1 polymer ?
#
loop_
_entity_poly.entity_id
_entity_poly.type
_entity_poly.pdbx_seq_one_letter_code
_entity_poly.pdbx_strand_id
1 'polypeptide(L)' 'MNEIVENFEISLIEDGKSSKTIESYFGYIKAFINNLNNSLK' A
#
# COMPACT_ATOMS: atom_id res chain seq x y z
N MET A 1 -0.33 -2.20 -11.06
CA MET A 1 -0.63 -1.33 -9.91
C MET A 1 -0.01 0.03 -10.26
N ASN A 2 -0.03 1.09 -9.44
CA ASN A 2 0.73 2.31 -9.82
C ASN A 2 2.23 2.07 -9.54
N GLU A 3 3.13 2.62 -10.34
CA GLU A 3 4.60 2.44 -10.22
C GLU A 3 5.10 2.78 -8.81
N ILE A 4 4.52 3.80 -8.18
CA ILE A 4 4.83 4.20 -6.79
C ILE A 4 4.52 3.08 -5.79
N VAL A 5 3.42 2.34 -6.00
CA VAL A 5 3.00 1.27 -5.08
C VAL A 5 3.88 0.03 -5.25
N GLU A 6 4.31 -0.25 -6.48
CA GLU A 6 5.23 -1.36 -6.78
C GLU A 6 6.62 -1.09 -6.22
N ASN A 7 7.15 0.12 -6.41
CA ASN A 7 8.41 0.56 -5.79
C ASN A 7 8.35 0.54 -4.27
N PHE A 8 7.20 0.90 -3.69
CA PHE A 8 6.99 0.82 -2.25
C PHE A 8 7.03 -0.63 -1.75
N GLU A 9 6.41 -1.58 -2.47
CA GLU A 9 6.48 -3.01 -2.13
C GLU A 9 7.92 -3.52 -2.10
N ILE A 10 8.70 -3.20 -3.15
CA ILE A 10 10.11 -3.56 -3.26
C ILE A 10 10.89 -3.02 -2.06
N SER A 11 10.68 -1.75 -1.70
CA SER A 11 11.38 -1.16 -0.55
C SER A 11 11.10 -1.88 0.77
N LEU A 12 9.86 -2.36 0.98
CA LEU A 12 9.50 -3.10 2.19
C LEU A 12 10.13 -4.50 2.23
N ILE A 13 10.27 -5.14 1.06
CA ILE A 13 10.96 -6.42 0.93
C ILE A 13 12.45 -6.25 1.22
N GLU A 14 13.08 -5.23 0.66
CA GLU A 14 14.50 -4.90 0.88
C GLU A 14 14.78 -4.55 2.35
N ASP A 15 13.85 -3.88 3.03
CA ASP A 15 13.88 -3.59 4.47
C ASP A 15 13.68 -4.83 5.36
N GLY A 16 13.45 -6.01 4.78
CA GLY A 16 13.23 -7.27 5.49
C GLY A 16 11.91 -7.29 6.27
N LYS A 17 10.89 -6.53 5.85
CA LYS A 17 9.58 -6.57 6.51
C LYS A 17 8.92 -7.93 6.29
N SER A 18 8.18 -8.38 7.30
CA SER A 18 7.40 -9.62 7.19
C SER A 18 6.28 -9.47 6.15
N SER A 19 5.88 -10.57 5.50
CA SER A 19 4.74 -10.59 4.58
C SER A 19 3.48 -10.00 5.20
N LYS A 20 3.18 -10.35 6.45
CA LYS A 20 2.04 -9.80 7.22
C LYS A 20 2.10 -8.28 7.36
N THR A 21 3.29 -7.73 7.57
CA THR A 21 3.49 -6.28 7.65
C THR A 21 3.26 -5.61 6.30
N ILE A 22 3.79 -6.19 5.21
CA ILE A 22 3.60 -5.70 3.85
C ILE A 22 2.10 -5.70 3.49
N GLU A 23 1.41 -6.81 3.72
CA GLU A 23 -0.04 -6.93 3.51
C GLU A 23 -0.83 -5.88 4.28
N SER A 24 -0.43 -5.58 5.53
CA SER A 24 -1.08 -4.55 6.36
C SER A 24 -0.94 -3.16 5.73
N TYR A 25 0.25 -2.78 5.26
CA TYR A 25 0.46 -1.51 4.55
C TYR A 25 -0.39 -1.40 3.29
N PHE A 26 -0.46 -2.47 2.49
CA PHE A 26 -1.30 -2.52 1.30
C PHE A 26 -2.79 -2.40 1.62
N GLY A 27 -3.23 -2.98 2.73
CA GLY A 27 -4.58 -2.80 3.27
C GLY A 27 -4.89 -1.32 3.57
N TYR A 28 -3.98 -0.62 4.24
CA TYR A 28 -4.14 0.80 4.55
C TYR A 28 -4.16 1.68 3.30
N ILE A 29 -3.28 1.43 2.34
CA ILE A 29 -3.24 2.17 1.07
C ILE A 29 -4.57 2.01 0.32
N LYS A 30 -5.11 0.78 0.25
CA LYS A 30 -6.43 0.52 -0.36
C LYS A 30 -7.55 1.28 0.37
N ALA A 31 -7.56 1.22 1.69
CA ALA A 31 -8.57 1.92 2.49
C ALA A 31 -8.50 3.44 2.29
N PHE A 32 -7.28 4.01 2.25
CA PHE A 32 -7.05 5.43 2.00
C PHE A 32 -7.55 5.87 0.62
N ILE A 33 -7.19 5.14 -0.45
CA ILE A 33 -7.65 5.42 -1.81
C ILE A 33 -9.19 5.34 -1.90
N ASN A 34 -9.77 4.32 -1.27
CA ASN A 34 -11.22 4.17 -1.25
C ASN A 34 -11.91 5.34 -0.52
N ASN A 35 -11.35 5.79 0.60
CA ASN A 35 -11.85 6.96 1.32
C ASN A 35 -11.74 8.24 0.49
N LEU A 36 -10.62 8.48 -0.21
CA LEU A 36 -10.48 9.63 -1.11
C LEU A 36 -11.53 9.61 -2.23
N ASN A 37 -11.73 8.46 -2.87
CA ASN A 37 -12.70 8.31 -3.94
C ASN A 37 -14.15 8.51 -3.47
N ASN A 38 -14.46 8.13 -2.22
CA ASN A 38 -15.77 8.34 -1.63
C ASN A 38 -15.96 9.78 -1.12
N SER A 39 -14.88 10.47 -0.74
CA SER A 39 -14.92 11.87 -0.30
C SER A 39 -15.03 12.87 -1.45
N LEU A 40 -14.80 12.45 -2.69
CA LEU A 40 -14.90 13.25 -3.91
C LEU A 40 -16.26 13.07 -4.63
N LYS A 41 -17.18 12.30 -4.04
CA LYS A 41 -18.58 12.17 -4.47
C LYS A 41 -19.46 13.09 -3.63
#